data_AF-A0A1A7C2Y5-F1
#
_entry.id   AF-A0A1A7C2Y5-F1
#
_cell.length_a   1.000
_cell.length_b   1.000
_cell.length_c   1.000
_cell.angle_alpha   90.00
_cell.angle_beta   90.00
_cell.angle_gamma   90.00
#
_symmetry.space_group_name_H-M   'P 1'
#
loop_
_entity.id
_entity.type
_entity.pdbx_description
1 polymer ?
#
loop_
_entity_poly.entity_id
_entity_poly.type
_entity_poly.pdbx_seq_one_letter_code
_entity_poly.pdbx_strand_id
1 'polypeptide(L)'
;MAIVQHAARVAATLATILRTRLKLAAVEMEEESLRYLTYLGLAMLALLLLFVGLVLLVFLVIVIFWDTHRIGAIAISSTVFIVAAIATLVGVRASFRSKPKLLSFTMDELSKDLDALQHLAHREAERP
;
A
#
# COMPACT_ATOMS: atom_id res chain seq x y z
N MET A 1 -24.21 15.55 41.39
CA MET A 1 -22.82 15.98 41.11
C MET A 1 -21.82 14.82 41.00
N ALA A 2 -21.92 13.76 41.82
CA ALA A 2 -20.94 12.65 41.83
C ALA A 2 -20.85 11.84 40.51
N ILE A 3 -21.98 11.56 39.84
CA ILE A 3 -22.01 10.68 38.64
C ILE A 3 -21.22 11.28 37.46
N VAL A 4 -21.28 12.61 37.29
CA VAL A 4 -20.55 13.34 36.22
C VAL A 4 -19.04 13.26 36.44
N GLN A 5 -18.59 13.28 37.70
CA GLN A 5 -17.17 13.18 38.06
C GLN A 5 -16.62 11.77 37.81
N HIS A 6 -17.42 10.73 38.05
CA HIS A 6 -17.06 9.36 37.73
C HIS A 6 -16.98 9.12 36.21
N ALA A 7 -17.94 9.65 35.46
CA ALA A 7 -17.94 9.57 34.00
C ALA A 7 -16.72 10.26 33.37
N ALA A 8 -16.37 11.47 33.83
CA ALA A 8 -15.19 12.19 33.36
C ALA A 8 -13.89 11.42 33.64
N ARG A 9 -13.80 10.75 34.81
CA ARG A 9 -12.63 9.95 35.17
C ARG A 9 -12.50 8.69 34.31
N VAL A 10 -13.62 8.05 33.98
CA VAL A 10 -13.65 6.89 33.05
C VAL A 10 -13.24 7.32 31.64
N ALA A 11 -13.75 8.46 31.14
CA ALA A 11 -13.39 9.02 29.84
C ALA A 11 -11.89 9.37 29.75
N ALA A 12 -11.33 10.01 30.79
CA ALA A 12 -9.90 10.30 30.85
C ALA A 12 -9.03 9.03 30.87
N THR A 13 -9.48 7.99 31.57
CA THR A 13 -8.79 6.70 31.62
C THR A 13 -8.83 6.00 30.26
N LEU A 14 -9.99 5.98 29.59
CA LEU A 14 -10.15 5.44 28.24
C LEU A 14 -9.29 6.19 27.22
N ALA A 15 -9.28 7.53 27.25
CA ALA A 15 -8.43 8.34 26.38
C ALA A 15 -6.94 8.04 26.58
N THR A 16 -6.51 7.79 27.82
CA THR A 16 -5.13 7.43 28.14
C THR A 16 -4.77 6.05 27.59
N ILE A 17 -5.66 5.06 27.78
CA ILE A 17 -5.48 3.71 27.23
C ILE A 17 -5.40 3.75 25.70
N LEU A 18 -6.31 4.49 25.06
CA LEU A 18 -6.37 4.64 23.61
C LEU A 18 -5.08 5.29 23.08
N ARG A 19 -4.62 6.37 23.71
CA ARG A 19 -3.36 7.04 23.35
C ARG A 19 -2.15 6.11 23.44
N THR A 20 -2.13 5.21 24.43
CA THR A 20 -1.03 4.25 24.61
C THR A 20 -1.06 3.17 23.53
N ARG A 21 -2.24 2.66 23.18
CA ARG A 21 -2.40 1.69 22.08
C ARG A 21 -2.14 2.29 20.71
N LEU A 22 -2.58 3.52 20.46
CA LEU A 22 -2.26 4.24 19.23
C LEU A 22 -0.76 4.50 19.11
N LYS A 23 -0.08 4.80 20.21
CA LYS A 23 1.38 4.96 20.22
C LYS A 23 2.10 3.64 19.93
N LEU A 24 1.63 2.51 20.49
CA LEU A 24 2.16 1.18 20.15
C LEU A 24 1.88 0.81 18.69
N ALA A 25 0.64 0.99 18.22
CA ALA A 25 0.24 0.71 16.85
C ALA A 25 1.04 1.56 15.85
N ALA A 26 1.28 2.84 16.17
CA ALA A 26 2.12 3.72 15.33
C ALA A 26 3.56 3.21 15.25
N VAL A 27 4.14 2.74 16.37
CA VAL A 27 5.50 2.20 16.41
C VAL A 27 5.59 0.85 15.70
N GLU A 28 4.62 -0.05 15.88
CA GLU A 28 4.56 -1.34 15.16
C GLU A 28 4.41 -1.12 13.65
N MET A 29 3.60 -0.14 13.23
CA MET A 29 3.50 0.27 11.82
C MET A 29 4.82 0.84 11.27
N GLU A 30 5.58 1.56 12.09
CA GLU A 30 6.88 2.13 11.71
C GLU A 30 7.95 1.03 11.53
N GLU A 31 7.99 0.06 12.45
CA GLU A 31 8.86 -1.12 12.36
C GLU A 31 8.54 -2.00 11.15
N GLU A 32 7.25 -2.20 10.85
CA GLU A 32 6.85 -3.03 9.73
C GLU A 32 7.06 -2.33 8.36
N SER A 33 6.88 -1.00 8.31
CA SER A 33 7.11 -0.19 7.11
C SER A 33 8.56 -0.24 6.61
N LEU A 34 9.54 -0.19 7.53
CA LEU A 34 10.97 -0.33 7.21
C LEU A 34 11.30 -1.69 6.58
N ARG A 35 10.66 -2.75 7.07
CA ARG A 35 10.82 -4.11 6.53
C ARG A 35 10.17 -4.23 5.14
N TYR A 36 9.00 -3.64 4.93
CA TYR A 36 8.38 -3.53 3.60
C TYR A 36 9.25 -2.75 2.62
N LEU A 37 9.86 -1.65 3.05
CA LEU A 37 10.74 -0.83 2.20
C LEU A 37 12.01 -1.60 1.80
N THR A 38 12.56 -2.38 2.74
CA THR A 38 13.70 -3.28 2.47
C THR A 38 13.34 -4.36 1.45
N TYR A 39 12.21 -5.05 1.63
CA TYR A 39 11.74 -6.05 0.67
C TYR A 39 11.40 -5.43 -0.69
N LEU A 40 10.83 -4.23 -0.72
CA LEU A 40 10.57 -3.49 -1.95
C LEU A 40 11.88 -3.16 -2.67
N GLY A 41 12.88 -2.67 -1.96
CA GLY A 41 14.21 -2.41 -2.52
C GLY A 41 14.85 -3.67 -3.09
N LEU A 42 14.79 -4.80 -2.36
CA LEU A 42 15.30 -6.08 -2.82
C LEU A 42 14.54 -6.60 -4.06
N ALA A 43 13.21 -6.45 -4.09
CA ALA A 43 12.36 -6.81 -5.22
C ALA A 43 12.66 -5.94 -6.46
N MET A 44 12.87 -4.63 -6.28
CA MET A 44 13.28 -3.73 -7.36
C MET A 44 14.66 -4.11 -7.91
N LEU A 45 15.62 -4.43 -7.04
CA LEU A 45 16.94 -4.91 -7.45
C LEU A 45 16.86 -6.24 -8.21
N ALA A 46 16.07 -7.19 -7.72
CA ALA A 46 15.86 -8.47 -8.39
C ALA A 46 15.19 -8.29 -9.77
N LEU A 47 14.19 -7.40 -9.87
CA LEU A 47 13.53 -7.08 -11.13
C LEU A 47 14.49 -6.41 -12.12
N LEU A 48 15.36 -5.51 -11.65
CA LEU A 48 16.40 -4.89 -12.46
C LEU A 48 17.39 -5.94 -13.00
N LEU A 49 17.89 -6.83 -12.14
CA LEU A 49 18.80 -7.90 -12.55
C LEU A 49 18.15 -8.83 -13.59
N LEU A 50 16.88 -9.19 -13.37
CA LEU A 50 16.10 -10.01 -14.29
C LEU A 50 15.92 -9.30 -15.64
N PHE A 51 15.60 -8.01 -15.64
CA PHE A 51 15.48 -7.21 -16.86
C PHE A 51 16.79 -7.18 -17.65
N VAL A 52 17.92 -6.92 -16.98
CA VAL A 52 19.25 -6.94 -17.61
C VAL A 52 19.55 -8.32 -18.20
N GLY A 53 19.33 -9.39 -17.44
CA GLY A 53 19.53 -10.77 -17.93
C GLY A 53 18.65 -11.10 -19.14
N LEU A 54 17.40 -10.62 -19.15
CA LEU A 54 16.47 -10.82 -20.25
C LEU A 54 16.92 -10.07 -21.52
N VAL A 55 17.42 -8.83 -21.40
CA VAL A 55 18.02 -8.09 -22.52
C VAL A 55 19.23 -8.83 -23.07
N LEU A 56 20.13 -9.31 -22.20
CA LEU A 56 21.29 -10.09 -22.62
C LEU A 56 20.88 -11.38 -23.35
N LEU A 57 19.83 -12.06 -22.89
CA LEU A 57 19.30 -13.25 -23.56
C LEU A 57 18.75 -12.93 -24.94
N VAL A 58 18.03 -11.81 -25.12
CA VAL A 58 17.59 -11.35 -26.45
C VAL A 58 18.78 -11.09 -27.35
N PHE A 59 19.80 -10.37 -26.86
CA PHE A 59 21.03 -10.14 -27.61
C PHE A 59 21.71 -11.45 -28.00
N LEU A 60 21.80 -12.42 -27.08
CA LEU A 60 22.35 -13.74 -27.35
C LEU A 60 21.59 -14.44 -28.49
N VAL A 61 20.26 -14.44 -28.45
CA VAL A 61 19.42 -15.01 -29.52
C VAL A 61 19.69 -14.30 -30.86
N ILE A 62 19.74 -12.97 -30.85
CA ILE A 62 20.03 -12.18 -32.06
C ILE A 62 21.41 -12.52 -32.62
N VAL A 63 22.43 -12.64 -31.77
CA VAL A 63 23.81 -12.96 -32.18
C VAL A 63 23.90 -14.39 -32.73
N ILE A 64 23.30 -15.37 -32.06
CA ILE A 64 23.30 -16.78 -32.52
C ILE A 64 22.67 -16.92 -33.91
N PHE A 65 21.54 -16.25 -34.13
CA PHE A 65 20.79 -16.35 -35.39
C PHE A 65 21.17 -15.25 -36.39
N TRP A 66 22.24 -14.49 -36.13
CA TRP A 66 22.62 -13.34 -36.94
C TRP A 66 22.98 -13.74 -38.37
N ASP A 67 23.73 -14.79 -38.64
CA ASP A 67 24.13 -15.01 -40.05
C ASP A 67 23.05 -15.64 -40.93
N THR A 68 22.08 -16.36 -40.35
CA THR A 68 21.08 -17.10 -41.13
C THR A 68 19.68 -16.46 -41.10
N HIS A 69 19.27 -15.87 -39.98
CA HIS A 69 17.87 -15.46 -39.77
C HIS A 69 17.74 -14.16 -38.95
N ARG A 70 18.54 -13.12 -39.27
CA ARG A 70 18.56 -11.80 -38.58
C ARG A 70 17.15 -11.28 -38.26
N ILE A 71 16.32 -11.22 -39.29
CA ILE A 71 14.98 -10.64 -39.21
C ILE A 71 14.06 -11.52 -38.35
N GLY A 72 14.15 -12.85 -38.48
CA GLY A 72 13.35 -13.79 -37.70
C GLY A 72 13.67 -13.72 -36.20
N ALA A 73 14.95 -13.64 -35.84
CA ALA A 73 15.38 -13.52 -34.44
C ALA A 73 14.86 -12.23 -33.78
N ILE A 74 14.93 -11.11 -34.50
CA ILE A 74 14.42 -9.81 -34.04
C ILE A 74 12.89 -9.84 -33.96
N ALA A 75 12.20 -10.38 -34.96
CA ALA A 75 10.74 -10.44 -34.99
C ALA A 75 10.17 -11.31 -33.86
N ILE A 76 10.76 -12.48 -33.62
CA ILE A 76 10.32 -13.40 -32.55
C ILE A 76 10.56 -12.78 -31.18
N SER A 77 11.78 -12.28 -30.93
CA SER A 77 12.10 -11.63 -29.64
C SER A 77 11.20 -10.43 -29.38
N SER A 78 10.99 -9.56 -30.37
CA SER A 78 10.08 -8.41 -30.25
C SER A 78 8.64 -8.84 -29.94
N THR A 79 8.12 -9.85 -30.67
CA THR A 79 6.74 -10.34 -30.47
C THR A 79 6.54 -10.88 -29.06
N VAL A 80 7.49 -11.67 -28.55
CA VAL A 80 7.42 -12.22 -27.17
C VAL A 80 7.34 -11.09 -26.13
N PHE A 81 8.15 -10.04 -26.28
CA PHE A 81 8.14 -8.91 -25.35
C PHE A 81 6.86 -8.08 -25.44
N ILE A 82 6.31 -7.89 -26.65
CA ILE A 82 5.03 -7.19 -26.83
C ILE A 82 3.91 -7.95 -26.13
N VAL A 83 3.84 -9.28 -26.29
CA VAL A 83 2.84 -10.12 -25.63
C VAL A 83 3.00 -10.05 -24.10
N ALA A 84 4.23 -10.15 -23.60
CA ALA A 84 4.51 -10.03 -22.16
C ALA A 84 4.10 -8.64 -21.61
N ALA A 85 4.36 -7.57 -22.36
CA ALA A 85 3.96 -6.21 -21.99
C ALA A 85 2.43 -6.07 -21.92
N ILE A 86 1.69 -6.57 -22.92
CA ILE A 86 0.23 -6.55 -22.94
C ILE A 86 -0.34 -7.36 -21.76
N ALA A 87 0.17 -8.57 -21.51
CA ALA A 87 -0.28 -9.40 -20.40
C ALA A 87 -0.07 -8.70 -19.04
N THR A 88 1.09 -8.05 -18.86
CA THR A 88 1.40 -7.30 -17.64
C THR A 88 0.46 -6.11 -17.48
N LEU A 89 0.19 -5.35 -18.54
CA LEU A 89 -0.76 -4.22 -18.52
C LEU A 89 -2.17 -4.66 -18.13
N VAL A 90 -2.64 -5.80 -18.67
CA VAL A 90 -3.95 -6.37 -18.32
C VAL A 90 -3.98 -6.80 -16.85
N GLY A 91 -2.93 -7.48 -16.37
CA GLY A 91 -2.81 -7.91 -14.97
C GLY A 91 -2.79 -6.74 -13.98
N VAL A 92 -2.01 -5.70 -14.28
CA VAL A 92 -1.96 -4.47 -13.47
C VAL A 92 -3.34 -3.80 -13.45
N ARG A 93 -4.00 -3.65 -14.61
CA ARG A 93 -5.33 -3.05 -14.69
C ARG A 93 -6.38 -3.84 -13.92
N ALA A 94 -6.29 -5.17 -13.91
CA ALA A 94 -7.15 -6.03 -13.10
C ALA A 94 -6.92 -5.82 -11.60
N SER A 95 -5.66 -5.76 -11.17
CA SER A 95 -5.27 -5.54 -9.76
C SER A 95 -5.75 -4.18 -9.21
N PHE A 96 -5.70 -3.12 -10.03
CA PHE A 96 -6.24 -1.82 -9.64
C PHE A 96 -7.76 -1.81 -9.46
N ARG A 97 -8.50 -2.67 -10.20
CA ARG A 97 -9.96 -2.78 -10.06
C ARG A 97 -10.38 -3.57 -8.80
N SER A 98 -9.47 -4.35 -8.22
CA SER A 98 -9.75 -5.21 -7.06
C SER A 98 -9.24 -4.67 -5.72
N LYS A 99 -8.75 -3.42 -5.64
CA LYS A 99 -8.23 -2.88 -4.38
C LYS A 99 -9.34 -2.68 -3.32
N PRO A 100 -9.22 -3.26 -2.11
CA PRO A 100 -10.09 -2.96 -0.98
C PRO A 100 -9.83 -1.53 -0.50
N LYS A 101 -10.91 -0.78 -0.24
CA LYS A 101 -10.85 0.58 0.30
C LYS A 101 -10.47 0.55 1.79
N LEU A 102 -9.22 0.25 2.12
CA LEU A 102 -8.75 0.18 3.51
C LEU A 102 -8.91 1.52 4.25
N LEU A 103 -8.77 2.64 3.54
CA LEU A 103 -8.86 3.98 4.13
C LEU A 103 -10.28 4.55 4.17
N SER A 104 -11.22 4.02 3.39
CA SER A 104 -12.60 4.53 3.45
C SER A 104 -13.29 4.13 4.74
N PHE A 105 -13.00 2.93 5.26
CA PHE A 105 -13.58 2.46 6.52
C PHE A 105 -13.06 3.30 7.70
N THR A 106 -11.74 3.54 7.75
CA THR A 106 -11.12 4.38 8.79
C THR A 106 -11.56 5.84 8.73
N MET A 107 -11.76 6.41 7.53
CA MET A 107 -12.28 7.79 7.39
C MET A 107 -13.74 7.92 7.80
N ASP A 108 -14.54 6.88 7.57
CA ASP A 108 -15.95 6.83 7.98
C ASP A 108 -16.08 6.64 9.50
N GLU A 109 -15.20 5.86 10.11
CA GLU A 109 -15.09 5.73 11.57
C GLU A 109 -14.64 7.06 12.23
N LEU A 110 -13.63 7.73 11.66
CA LEU A 110 -13.09 8.98 12.21
C LEU A 110 -14.08 10.15 12.11
N SER A 111 -14.91 10.18 11.06
CA SER A 111 -15.97 11.18 10.93
C SER A 111 -17.05 11.02 12.00
N LYS A 112 -17.41 9.78 12.36
CA LYS A 112 -18.38 9.49 13.43
C LYS A 112 -17.85 9.91 14.81
N ASP A 113 -16.57 9.70 15.07
CA ASP A 113 -15.93 10.13 16.31
C ASP A 113 -15.88 11.67 16.44
N LEU A 114 -15.63 12.38 15.33
CA LEU A 114 -15.66 13.85 15.29
C LEU A 114 -17.07 14.41 15.54
N ASP A 115 -18.10 13.83 14.92
CA ASP A 115 -19.49 14.24 15.15
C ASP A 115 -19.92 14.02 16.60
N ALA A 116 -19.53 12.90 17.21
CA ALA A 116 -19.83 12.60 18.61
C ALA A 116 -19.18 13.61 19.57
N LEU A 117 -17.93 14.00 19.32
CA LEU A 117 -17.23 15.02 20.11
C LEU A 117 -17.85 16.41 19.95
N GLN A 118 -18.25 16.76 18.73
CA GLN A 118 -18.85 18.05 18.44
C GLN A 118 -20.24 18.19 19.10
N HIS A 119 -21.03 17.10 19.13
CA HIS A 119 -22.29 17.04 19.86
C HIS A 119 -22.12 17.19 21.39
N LEU A 120 -21.06 16.63 21.97
CA LEU A 120 -20.78 16.78 23.40
C LEU A 120 -20.35 18.21 23.76
N ALA A 121 -19.52 18.84 22.92
CA ALA A 121 -19.10 20.23 23.11
C ALA A 121 -20.29 21.21 23.06
N HIS A 122 -21.28 20.96 22.18
CA HIS A 122 -22.50 21.76 22.12
C HIS A 122 -23.38 21.58 23.37
N ARG A 123 -23.42 20.38 23.95
CA ARG A 123 -24.20 20.08 25.17
C ARG A 123 -23.63 20.73 26.44
N GLU A 124 -22.31 20.95 26.50
CA GLU A 124 -21.67 21.66 27.60
C GLU A 124 -21.89 23.17 27.51
N ALA A 125 -21.99 23.74 26.31
CA ALA A 125 -22.27 25.17 26.10
C ALA A 125 -23.71 25.58 26.48
N GLU A 126 -24.67 24.64 26.49
CA GLU A 126 -26.08 24.87 26.84
C GLU A 126 -26.42 24.66 28.32
N ARG A 127 -25.45 24.29 29.18
CA ARG A 127 -25.67 24.19 30.64
C ARG A 127 -25.24 25.49 31.35
N PRO A 128 -26.17 26.40 31.70
CA PRO A 128 -25.88 27.56 32.54
C PRO A 128 -25.60 27.19 34.01
#